data_AF-A0A945G5G3-F1
#
_entry.id   AF-A0A945G5G3-F1
#
_cell.length_a   1.000
_cell.length_b   1.000
_cell.length_c   1.000
_cell.angle_alpha   90.00
_cell.angle_beta   90.00
_cell.angle_gamma   90.00
#
_symmetry.space_group_name_H-M   'P 1'
#
loop_
_entity.id
_entity.type
_entity.pdbx_description
1 polymer ?
#
loop_
_entity_poly.entity_id
_entity_poly.type
_entity_poly.pdbx_seq_one_letter_code
_entity_poly.pdbx_strand_id
1 'polypeptide(L)'
;MKSLDAKLADIRANPGSSKAFIIADAKDPDMAFGVSAPGHRRYLSAKGAHPAQFSPELWARDEFGHRNLPELLDIIREVAAQGLVDIVLMSAHVNEQLTIKEGLFRDSHITPAARANDATDVWAARHGNYLSHAAQPFRSASIDHIQCGKLGCDRDGGEFPGANLGLYSVTYLNDLEQDKRTLEAFHAFREEAERKQFRYFLEVFDPNIESGIPPEKLGEFINDQILRTLAGIAEAGRPDFLKIVYHGPRLMEEICQYDPNLIVGVLGGSAGTTYDAFRLLHDAKKHGARVALYGRKINNAEHQLAFIEFLRLIAEDTIGPEEAVHAYHGVLQGKGITPKLSLEQDLELTEQSMRYSDTDGKPSVAIRNNPLAKSKLQSSQPVSPWPIKSSGAPDFASMSADQRLAYHTARLKQ
;
A
#
# COMPACT_ATOMS: atom_id res chain seq x y z
N MET A 1 6.88 -19.49 9.85
CA MET A 1 7.66 -18.25 9.67
C MET A 1 6.90 -17.34 8.73
N LYS A 2 6.78 -16.05 9.04
CA LYS A 2 6.09 -15.08 8.18
C LYS A 2 7.00 -14.63 7.02
N SER A 3 6.42 -14.27 5.87
CA SER A 3 7.21 -13.85 4.70
C SER A 3 7.90 -12.51 4.93
N LEU A 4 7.29 -11.60 5.68
CA LEU A 4 7.91 -10.33 6.07
C LEU A 4 9.23 -10.58 6.81
N ASP A 5 9.22 -11.45 7.83
CA ASP A 5 10.41 -11.69 8.65
C ASP A 5 11.54 -12.28 7.83
N ALA A 6 11.23 -13.24 6.95
CA ALA A 6 12.21 -13.82 6.03
C ALA A 6 12.80 -12.75 5.07
N LYS A 7 11.97 -11.86 4.54
CA LYS A 7 12.40 -10.80 3.61
C LYS A 7 13.21 -9.71 4.32
N LEU A 8 12.80 -9.26 5.51
CA LEU A 8 13.57 -8.29 6.30
C LEU A 8 14.94 -8.87 6.66
N ALA A 9 15.02 -10.13 7.05
CA ALA A 9 16.28 -10.80 7.32
C ALA A 9 17.18 -10.86 6.07
N ASP A 10 16.63 -11.21 4.90
CA ASP A 10 17.40 -11.23 3.65
C ASP A 10 17.89 -9.83 3.24
N ILE A 11 17.04 -8.80 3.35
CA ILE A 11 17.40 -7.42 3.01
C ILE A 11 18.53 -6.93 3.93
N ARG A 12 18.43 -7.18 5.23
CA ARG A 12 19.45 -6.78 6.23
C ARG A 12 20.76 -7.56 6.04
N ALA A 13 20.69 -8.85 5.69
CA ALA A 13 21.87 -9.67 5.44
C ALA A 13 22.56 -9.31 4.11
N ASN A 14 21.81 -8.83 3.12
CA ASN A 14 22.29 -8.51 1.79
C ASN A 14 21.95 -7.06 1.35
N PRO A 15 22.42 -6.02 2.06
CA PRO A 15 22.10 -4.64 1.70
C PRO A 15 22.51 -4.31 0.26
N GLY A 16 21.61 -3.69 -0.49
CA GLY A 16 21.83 -3.31 -1.90
C GLY A 16 21.78 -4.45 -2.92
N SER A 17 21.91 -5.72 -2.53
CA SER A 17 21.93 -6.87 -3.46
C SER A 17 20.76 -7.85 -3.30
N SER A 18 20.02 -7.77 -2.18
CA SER A 18 18.81 -8.55 -1.99
C SER A 18 17.79 -8.30 -3.10
N LYS A 19 17.21 -9.40 -3.60
CA LYS A 19 16.08 -9.39 -4.53
C LYS A 19 14.73 -9.40 -3.80
N ALA A 20 14.73 -9.54 -2.48
CA ALA A 20 13.50 -9.55 -1.71
C ALA A 20 12.81 -8.18 -1.82
N PHE A 21 11.51 -8.23 -2.10
CA PHE A 21 10.67 -7.04 -2.15
C PHE A 21 9.35 -7.32 -1.43
N ILE A 22 9.01 -6.42 -0.50
CA ILE A 22 7.84 -6.53 0.35
C ILE A 22 6.68 -5.79 -0.32
N ILE A 23 5.55 -6.47 -0.49
CA ILE A 23 4.30 -5.83 -0.95
C ILE A 23 3.32 -5.87 0.20
N ALA A 24 2.68 -4.74 0.46
CA ALA A 24 1.76 -4.61 1.56
C ALA A 24 0.46 -3.94 1.08
N ASP A 25 -0.67 -4.55 1.43
CA ASP A 25 -2.01 -4.09 1.10
C ASP A 25 -2.64 -3.41 2.30
N ALA A 26 -2.90 -2.11 2.18
CA ALA A 26 -3.54 -1.31 3.22
C ALA A 26 -5.07 -1.38 3.10
N LYS A 27 -5.64 -2.14 4.03
CA LYS A 27 -7.07 -2.47 4.19
C LYS A 27 -7.64 -1.80 5.45
N ASP A 28 -7.10 -0.65 5.81
CA ASP A 28 -7.52 0.24 6.89
C ASP A 28 -8.20 1.56 6.42
N PRO A 29 -8.88 1.64 5.26
CA PRO A 29 -9.45 2.91 4.80
C PRO A 29 -10.58 3.41 5.71
N ASP A 30 -11.14 2.53 6.56
CA ASP A 30 -12.19 2.82 7.54
C ASP A 30 -11.73 3.79 8.61
N MET A 31 -10.43 3.87 8.87
CA MET A 31 -9.79 4.89 9.71
C MET A 31 -9.82 6.29 9.11
N ALA A 32 -10.20 6.45 7.83
CA ALA A 32 -10.13 7.72 7.11
C ALA A 32 -11.45 8.18 6.49
N PHE A 33 -12.04 7.38 5.60
CA PHE A 33 -13.10 7.85 4.69
C PHE A 33 -14.53 7.55 5.18
N GLY A 34 -14.67 7.02 6.40
CA GLY A 34 -15.97 6.65 6.97
C GLY A 34 -16.76 5.71 6.05
N VAL A 35 -17.97 6.13 5.65
CA VAL A 35 -18.90 5.27 4.89
C VAL A 35 -18.37 4.84 3.51
N SER A 36 -17.56 5.66 2.84
CA SER A 36 -17.01 5.32 1.51
C SER A 36 -15.72 4.49 1.59
N ALA A 37 -15.16 4.33 2.78
CA ALA A 37 -13.89 3.66 3.02
C ALA A 37 -13.76 2.26 2.42
N PRO A 38 -14.78 1.39 2.51
CA PRO A 38 -14.68 0.06 1.90
C PRO A 38 -14.43 0.12 0.40
N GLY A 39 -14.61 1.26 -0.29
CA GLY A 39 -14.34 1.44 -1.71
C GLY A 39 -15.57 1.15 -2.57
N HIS A 40 -15.45 1.40 -3.89
CA HIS A 40 -16.59 1.25 -4.80
C HIS A 40 -17.04 -0.22 -4.90
N ARG A 41 -18.36 -0.44 -4.91
CA ARG A 41 -19.01 -1.75 -5.06
C ARG A 41 -18.78 -2.48 -6.39
N ARG A 42 -18.06 -1.88 -7.36
CA ARG A 42 -17.78 -2.52 -8.67
C ARG A 42 -16.97 -3.81 -8.56
N TYR A 43 -16.15 -3.93 -7.52
CA TYR A 43 -15.43 -5.16 -7.22
C TYR A 43 -15.97 -5.81 -5.94
N LEU A 44 -16.42 -7.05 -6.06
CA LEU A 44 -16.85 -7.91 -4.96
C LEU A 44 -15.98 -9.17 -4.95
N SER A 45 -15.87 -9.79 -3.79
CA SER A 45 -15.27 -11.13 -3.66
C SER A 45 -16.12 -12.18 -4.39
N ALA A 46 -15.60 -13.39 -4.51
CA ALA A 46 -16.31 -14.57 -5.03
C ALA A 46 -17.58 -14.91 -4.23
N LYS A 47 -17.68 -14.48 -2.97
CA LYS A 47 -18.92 -14.59 -2.17
C LYS A 47 -20.03 -13.64 -2.63
N GLY A 48 -19.70 -12.67 -3.47
CA GLY A 48 -20.65 -11.70 -4.01
C GLY A 48 -21.09 -10.65 -2.99
N ALA A 49 -22.26 -10.08 -3.24
CA ALA A 49 -22.79 -9.01 -2.41
C ALA A 49 -23.36 -9.55 -1.09
N HIS A 50 -23.13 -8.82 -0.01
CA HIS A 50 -23.81 -9.10 1.25
C HIS A 50 -25.19 -8.44 1.28
N PRO A 51 -26.19 -9.06 1.95
CA PRO A 51 -27.47 -8.42 2.18
C PRO A 51 -27.30 -7.07 2.87
N ALA A 52 -28.00 -6.04 2.36
CA ALA A 52 -28.05 -4.74 2.97
C ALA A 52 -29.47 -4.18 2.85
N GLN A 53 -29.98 -3.61 3.94
CA GLN A 53 -31.32 -3.05 3.98
C GLN A 53 -31.24 -1.56 3.64
N PHE A 54 -31.84 -1.21 2.50
CA PHE A 54 -32.03 0.17 2.07
C PHE A 54 -33.54 0.35 1.87
N SER A 55 -34.08 1.48 2.33
CA SER A 55 -35.45 1.88 1.96
C SER A 55 -35.48 2.18 0.47
N PRO A 56 -36.19 1.39 -0.35
CA PRO A 56 -36.19 1.56 -1.80
C PRO A 56 -36.66 2.95 -2.25
N GLU A 57 -37.42 3.65 -1.41
CA GLU A 57 -37.95 4.99 -1.65
C GLU A 57 -36.91 6.10 -1.43
N LEU A 58 -35.81 5.80 -0.72
CA LEU A 58 -34.76 6.78 -0.41
C LEU A 58 -33.52 6.61 -1.29
N TRP A 59 -33.09 5.36 -1.49
CA TRP A 59 -31.91 5.02 -2.26
C TRP A 59 -31.79 3.52 -2.50
N ALA A 60 -31.33 3.13 -3.68
CA ALA A 60 -30.97 1.76 -4.02
C ALA A 60 -29.52 1.43 -3.60
N ARG A 61 -29.21 0.13 -3.49
CA ARG A 61 -27.85 -0.35 -3.18
C ARG A 61 -26.81 0.14 -4.20
N ASP A 62 -27.18 0.26 -5.46
CA ASP A 62 -26.30 0.74 -6.52
C ASP A 62 -26.05 2.25 -6.42
N GLU A 63 -27.06 3.02 -5.99
CA GLU A 63 -26.94 4.46 -5.73
C GLU A 63 -26.04 4.75 -4.52
N PHE A 64 -26.06 3.87 -3.50
CA PHE A 64 -25.10 3.93 -2.39
C PHE A 64 -23.65 3.76 -2.85
N GLY A 65 -23.40 2.98 -3.91
CA GLY A 65 -22.13 2.92 -4.64
C GLY A 65 -20.93 2.29 -3.91
N HIS A 66 -20.98 2.11 -2.59
CA HIS A 66 -19.87 1.62 -1.79
C HIS A 66 -20.09 0.21 -1.22
N ARG A 67 -18.98 -0.50 -1.04
CA ARG A 67 -18.98 -1.76 -0.28
C ARG A 67 -19.37 -1.51 1.18
N ASN A 68 -19.89 -2.54 1.83
CA ASN A 68 -20.02 -2.55 3.30
C ASN A 68 -18.83 -3.27 3.95
N LEU A 69 -18.75 -3.24 5.28
CA LEU A 69 -17.67 -3.88 6.02
C LEU A 69 -17.59 -5.40 5.76
N PRO A 70 -18.68 -6.19 5.81
CA PRO A 70 -18.62 -7.62 5.46
C PRO A 70 -18.02 -7.91 4.07
N GLU A 71 -18.38 -7.13 3.05
CA GLU A 71 -17.81 -7.24 1.69
C GLU A 71 -16.30 -6.93 1.69
N LEU A 72 -15.85 -5.93 2.44
CA LEU A 72 -14.42 -5.64 2.63
C LEU A 72 -13.70 -6.81 3.33
N LEU A 73 -14.28 -7.36 4.39
CA LEU A 73 -13.69 -8.50 5.12
C LEU A 73 -13.51 -9.72 4.22
N ASP A 74 -14.48 -10.01 3.34
CA ASP A 74 -14.34 -11.11 2.39
C ASP A 74 -13.23 -10.89 1.37
N ILE A 75 -13.04 -9.66 0.90
CA ILE A 75 -11.91 -9.33 0.02
C ILE A 75 -10.58 -9.50 0.75
N ILE A 76 -10.50 -9.11 2.03
CA ILE A 76 -9.28 -9.34 2.83
C ILE A 76 -8.99 -10.84 2.94
N ARG A 77 -10.01 -11.69 3.13
CA ARG A 77 -9.84 -13.14 3.14
C ARG A 77 -9.31 -13.67 1.80
N GLU A 78 -9.79 -13.15 0.69
CA GLU A 78 -9.29 -13.54 -0.64
C GLU A 78 -7.85 -13.10 -0.87
N VAL A 79 -7.49 -11.87 -0.49
CA VAL A 79 -6.10 -11.39 -0.54
C VAL A 79 -5.20 -12.26 0.33
N ALA A 80 -5.66 -12.62 1.53
CA ALA A 80 -4.93 -13.49 2.42
C ALA A 80 -4.73 -14.90 1.82
N ALA A 81 -5.76 -15.46 1.20
CA ALA A 81 -5.71 -16.74 0.51
C ALA A 81 -4.83 -16.71 -0.75
N GLN A 82 -4.81 -15.59 -1.48
CA GLN A 82 -3.98 -15.39 -2.66
C GLN A 82 -2.48 -15.47 -2.32
N GLY A 83 -2.09 -14.98 -1.13
CA GLY A 83 -0.73 -15.17 -0.63
C GLY A 83 0.35 -14.33 -1.33
N LEU A 84 -0.02 -13.38 -2.20
CA LEU A 84 0.96 -12.60 -2.99
C LEU A 84 1.44 -11.32 -2.31
N VAL A 85 0.78 -10.89 -1.23
CA VAL A 85 1.25 -9.81 -0.35
C VAL A 85 2.02 -10.39 0.82
N ASP A 86 2.82 -9.56 1.48
CA ASP A 86 3.60 -9.92 2.67
C ASP A 86 2.97 -9.37 3.95
N ILE A 87 2.25 -8.25 3.83
CA ILE A 87 1.57 -7.57 4.92
C ILE A 87 0.15 -7.22 4.50
N VAL A 88 -0.81 -7.44 5.40
CA VAL A 88 -2.14 -6.86 5.32
C VAL A 88 -2.30 -5.91 6.51
N LEU A 89 -2.36 -4.61 6.23
CA LEU A 89 -2.56 -3.56 7.23
C LEU A 89 -4.05 -3.29 7.41
N MET A 90 -4.53 -3.27 8.65
CA MET A 90 -5.96 -3.16 8.98
C MET A 90 -6.22 -2.08 10.05
N SER A 91 -7.48 -1.70 10.26
CA SER A 91 -7.86 -1.04 11.51
C SER A 91 -7.80 -2.02 12.68
N ALA A 92 -7.72 -1.52 13.91
CA ALA A 92 -7.73 -2.37 15.10
C ALA A 92 -8.99 -3.25 15.17
N HIS A 93 -10.13 -2.74 14.73
CA HIS A 93 -11.39 -3.49 14.67
C HIS A 93 -11.37 -4.61 13.62
N VAL A 94 -10.92 -4.32 12.40
CA VAL A 94 -10.80 -5.35 11.35
C VAL A 94 -9.78 -6.42 11.77
N ASN A 95 -8.67 -6.03 12.38
CA ASN A 95 -7.70 -6.95 12.98
C ASN A 95 -8.32 -7.84 14.08
N GLU A 96 -9.19 -7.29 14.93
CA GLU A 96 -9.90 -8.09 15.93
C GLU A 96 -10.78 -9.18 15.27
N GLN A 97 -11.52 -8.82 14.22
CA GLN A 97 -12.37 -9.79 13.52
C GLN A 97 -11.54 -10.89 12.84
N LEU A 98 -10.56 -10.50 12.03
CA LEU A 98 -9.87 -11.43 11.15
C LEU A 98 -8.69 -12.15 11.83
N THR A 99 -7.88 -11.43 12.60
CA THR A 99 -6.69 -12.02 13.23
C THR A 99 -7.05 -12.72 14.53
N ILE A 100 -7.82 -12.07 15.42
CA ILE A 100 -8.07 -12.58 16.77
C ILE A 100 -9.22 -13.60 16.80
N LYS A 101 -10.40 -13.22 16.28
CA LYS A 101 -11.59 -14.08 16.36
C LYS A 101 -11.54 -15.22 15.36
N GLU A 102 -11.16 -14.94 14.12
CA GLU A 102 -11.10 -15.96 13.06
C GLU A 102 -9.77 -16.72 13.02
N GLY A 103 -8.68 -16.13 13.54
CA GLY A 103 -7.36 -16.75 13.41
C GLY A 103 -6.85 -16.79 11.96
N LEU A 104 -7.35 -15.92 11.08
CA LEU A 104 -7.14 -15.98 9.61
C LEU A 104 -5.65 -16.09 9.24
N PHE A 105 -4.79 -15.41 9.99
CA PHE A 105 -3.36 -15.36 9.71
C PHE A 105 -2.53 -16.36 10.49
N ARG A 106 -3.10 -17.25 11.32
CA ARG A 106 -2.31 -18.17 12.17
C ARG A 106 -1.40 -19.08 11.34
N ASP A 107 -1.98 -19.71 10.32
CA ASP A 107 -1.28 -20.65 9.43
C ASP A 107 -0.88 -20.02 8.08
N SER A 108 -1.07 -18.71 7.93
CA SER A 108 -0.66 -17.96 6.72
C SER A 108 0.78 -17.47 6.85
N HIS A 109 1.52 -17.39 5.74
CA HIS A 109 2.81 -16.68 5.70
C HIS A 109 2.65 -15.16 5.76
N ILE A 110 1.46 -14.62 5.51
CA ILE A 110 1.20 -13.18 5.57
C ILE A 110 1.28 -12.67 7.01
N THR A 111 1.86 -11.49 7.14
CA THR A 111 1.98 -10.79 8.42
C THR A 111 0.78 -9.85 8.60
N PRO A 112 -0.09 -10.05 9.60
CA PRO A 112 -1.11 -9.07 9.93
C PRO A 112 -0.47 -7.84 10.57
N ALA A 113 -0.92 -6.66 10.17
CA ALA A 113 -0.54 -5.38 10.79
C ALA A 113 -1.79 -4.54 11.09
N ALA A 114 -1.67 -3.59 12.02
CA ALA A 114 -2.73 -2.63 12.30
C ALA A 114 -2.24 -1.18 12.33
N ARG A 115 -3.08 -0.22 11.93
CA ARG A 115 -2.77 1.21 12.09
C ARG A 115 -2.78 1.57 13.58
N ALA A 116 -1.64 2.01 14.10
CA ALA A 116 -1.40 2.27 15.51
C ALA A 116 -1.63 3.73 15.94
N ASN A 117 -1.78 4.64 14.98
CA ASN A 117 -2.18 6.03 15.18
C ASN A 117 -2.96 6.57 13.97
N ASP A 118 -3.68 7.64 14.19
CA ASP A 118 -4.60 8.27 13.24
C ASP A 118 -4.56 9.78 13.46
N ALA A 119 -3.42 10.37 13.09
CA ALA A 119 -3.26 11.81 13.08
C ALA A 119 -4.36 12.48 12.23
N THR A 120 -4.72 13.71 12.58
CA THR A 120 -5.94 14.35 12.06
C THR A 120 -5.95 14.60 10.55
N ASP A 121 -4.79 14.49 9.90
CA ASP A 121 -4.60 14.60 8.45
C ASP A 121 -5.02 13.36 7.66
N VAL A 122 -5.48 12.29 8.34
CA VAL A 122 -6.18 11.17 7.68
C VAL A 122 -7.70 11.21 7.89
N TRP A 123 -8.23 12.15 8.67
CA TRP A 123 -9.67 12.24 9.00
C TRP A 123 -10.48 12.84 7.85
N ALA A 124 -10.64 12.06 6.77
CA ALA A 124 -11.35 12.41 5.55
C ALA A 124 -12.87 12.24 5.67
N ALA A 125 -13.44 12.84 6.72
CA ALA A 125 -14.89 12.83 6.95
C ALA A 125 -15.62 13.67 5.89
N ARG A 126 -16.70 13.12 5.32
CA ARG A 126 -17.56 13.83 4.35
C ARG A 126 -18.06 15.15 4.93
N HIS A 127 -17.91 16.24 4.18
CA HIS A 127 -18.27 17.62 4.57
C HIS A 127 -17.48 18.19 5.76
N GLY A 128 -16.48 17.47 6.27
CA GLY A 128 -15.57 17.96 7.30
C GLY A 128 -14.47 18.84 6.70
N ASN A 129 -13.84 19.68 7.55
CA ASN A 129 -12.73 20.54 7.16
C ASN A 129 -11.40 20.18 7.85
N TYR A 130 -11.32 19.01 8.50
CA TYR A 130 -10.13 18.62 9.29
C TYR A 130 -8.84 18.64 8.47
N LEU A 131 -8.92 18.22 7.20
CA LEU A 131 -7.77 18.10 6.32
C LEU A 131 -7.18 19.45 5.87
N SER A 132 -7.89 20.57 6.07
CA SER A 132 -7.36 21.91 5.80
C SER A 132 -6.58 22.48 6.99
N HIS A 133 -6.52 21.77 8.12
CA HIS A 133 -5.80 22.16 9.31
C HIS A 133 -4.52 21.34 9.42
N ALA A 134 -3.50 21.93 10.03
CA ALA A 134 -2.25 21.24 10.29
C ALA A 134 -2.47 19.93 11.07
N ALA A 135 -1.77 18.88 10.68
CA ALA A 135 -1.85 17.57 11.30
C ALA A 135 -1.60 17.64 12.81
N GLN A 136 -2.47 17.01 13.61
CA GLN A 136 -2.29 16.86 15.05
C GLN A 136 -2.11 15.37 15.40
N PRO A 137 -1.16 15.02 16.28
CA PRO A 137 -0.95 13.63 16.67
C PRO A 137 -2.13 13.11 17.48
N PHE A 138 -2.64 11.95 17.10
CA PHE A 138 -3.74 11.28 17.79
C PHE A 138 -3.65 9.76 17.61
N ARG A 139 -4.22 9.00 18.57
CA ARG A 139 -4.27 7.53 18.58
C ARG A 139 -5.60 7.04 19.13
N SER A 140 -6.43 6.47 18.27
CA SER A 140 -7.64 5.75 18.63
C SER A 140 -7.35 4.42 19.31
N ALA A 141 -6.41 3.64 18.77
CA ALA A 141 -6.11 2.28 19.23
C ALA A 141 -4.86 2.24 20.13
N SER A 142 -4.98 1.57 21.28
CA SER A 142 -3.82 1.16 22.08
C SER A 142 -3.16 -0.09 21.49
N ILE A 143 -1.89 -0.32 21.79
CA ILE A 143 -1.17 -1.54 21.38
C ILE A 143 -1.85 -2.82 21.93
N ASP A 144 -2.40 -2.80 23.15
CA ASP A 144 -3.03 -4.00 23.73
C ASP A 144 -4.27 -4.44 22.94
N HIS A 145 -5.08 -3.50 22.45
CA HIS A 145 -6.21 -3.81 21.57
C HIS A 145 -5.75 -4.38 20.23
N ILE A 146 -4.62 -3.92 19.68
CA ILE A 146 -4.07 -4.45 18.44
C ILE A 146 -3.59 -5.89 18.63
N GLN A 147 -2.81 -6.13 19.69
CA GLN A 147 -2.25 -7.46 19.96
C GLN A 147 -3.31 -8.45 20.46
N CYS A 148 -4.28 -8.00 21.25
CA CYS A 148 -5.08 -8.90 22.11
C CYS A 148 -6.57 -8.57 22.17
N GLY A 149 -7.03 -7.50 21.50
CA GLY A 149 -8.45 -7.14 21.39
C GLY A 149 -9.05 -6.54 22.66
N LYS A 150 -8.24 -6.24 23.68
CA LYS A 150 -8.67 -5.71 24.98
C LYS A 150 -7.56 -4.91 25.65
N LEU A 151 -7.92 -4.14 26.68
CA LEU A 151 -6.95 -3.55 27.61
C LEU A 151 -6.28 -4.64 28.44
N GLY A 152 -4.96 -4.55 28.62
CA GLY A 152 -4.19 -5.53 29.36
C GLY A 152 -4.02 -6.82 28.56
N CYS A 153 -2.82 -7.01 28.02
CA CYS A 153 -2.45 -8.24 27.36
C CYS A 153 -1.50 -9.07 28.22
N ASP A 154 -1.71 -10.39 28.23
CA ASP A 154 -0.71 -11.34 28.71
C ASP A 154 0.44 -11.39 27.69
N ARG A 155 1.67 -11.30 28.18
CA ARG A 155 2.89 -11.18 27.37
C ARG A 155 3.83 -12.36 27.59
N ASP A 156 3.45 -13.27 28.47
CA ASP A 156 4.23 -14.47 28.73
C ASP A 156 4.26 -15.34 27.47
N GLY A 157 5.46 -15.60 26.95
CA GLY A 157 5.67 -16.40 25.74
C GLY A 157 5.82 -15.62 24.43
N GLY A 158 5.56 -14.30 24.41
CA GLY A 158 5.83 -13.44 23.24
C GLY A 158 4.95 -13.69 22.00
N GLU A 159 3.88 -14.47 22.14
CA GLU A 159 2.89 -14.70 21.10
C GLU A 159 1.62 -13.89 21.39
N PHE A 160 1.03 -13.32 20.34
CA PHE A 160 -0.18 -12.50 20.44
C PHE A 160 -1.26 -13.04 19.50
N PRO A 161 -2.54 -13.07 19.92
CA PRO A 161 -3.62 -13.56 19.06
C PRO A 161 -3.96 -12.59 17.91
N GLY A 162 -3.59 -11.32 18.03
CA GLY A 162 -3.76 -10.27 17.03
C GLY A 162 -2.47 -9.90 16.32
N ALA A 163 -2.49 -8.80 15.58
CA ALA A 163 -1.28 -8.27 14.95
C ALA A 163 -0.23 -7.85 15.98
N ASN A 164 1.04 -8.15 15.70
CA ASN A 164 2.19 -7.65 16.45
C ASN A 164 3.09 -6.71 15.63
N LEU A 165 2.50 -6.10 14.60
CA LEU A 165 3.14 -5.11 13.74
C LEU A 165 2.18 -3.92 13.57
N GLY A 166 2.70 -2.71 13.79
CA GLY A 166 1.94 -1.47 13.66
C GLY A 166 2.43 -0.56 12.55
N LEU A 167 1.51 0.19 11.95
CA LEU A 167 1.86 1.40 11.21
C LEU A 167 1.75 2.59 12.18
N TYR A 168 2.82 3.36 12.35
CA TYR A 168 2.75 4.67 13.00
C TYR A 168 3.10 5.77 12.00
N SER A 169 2.29 6.82 11.88
CA SER A 169 2.52 7.94 10.98
C SER A 169 2.96 9.21 11.70
N VAL A 170 3.81 10.00 11.04
CA VAL A 170 4.15 11.37 11.41
C VAL A 170 4.03 12.27 10.18
N THR A 171 3.69 13.53 10.41
CA THR A 171 3.57 14.55 9.36
C THR A 171 4.41 15.74 9.77
N TYR A 172 5.43 16.06 8.98
CA TYR A 172 6.27 17.24 9.23
C TYR A 172 5.67 18.45 8.53
N LEU A 173 5.55 19.55 9.25
CA LEU A 173 4.85 20.76 8.83
C LEU A 173 5.79 21.93 8.56
N ASN A 174 7.08 21.81 8.92
CA ASN A 174 8.02 22.92 8.98
C ASN A 174 7.58 23.99 9.99
N ASP A 175 7.00 23.54 11.09
CA ASP A 175 6.58 24.36 12.22
C ASP A 175 7.15 23.73 13.49
N LEU A 176 8.02 24.47 14.17
CA LEU A 176 8.78 23.94 15.31
C LEU A 176 7.87 23.37 16.40
N GLU A 177 6.80 24.07 16.77
CA GLU A 177 5.95 23.66 17.89
C GLU A 177 5.01 22.52 17.52
N GLN A 178 4.59 22.44 16.26
CA GLN A 178 3.75 21.35 15.78
C GLN A 178 4.57 20.08 15.53
N ASP A 179 5.73 20.21 14.89
CA ASP A 179 6.65 19.09 14.65
C ASP A 179 7.18 18.52 15.97
N LYS A 180 7.50 19.38 16.95
CA LYS A 180 7.89 18.95 18.30
C LYS A 180 6.78 18.14 18.97
N ARG A 181 5.51 18.59 18.91
CA ARG A 181 4.37 17.86 19.49
C ARG A 181 4.19 16.49 18.83
N THR A 182 4.33 16.40 17.51
CA THR A 182 4.31 15.13 16.79
C THR A 182 5.43 14.19 17.26
N LEU A 183 6.64 14.70 17.47
CA LEU A 183 7.78 13.93 17.94
C LEU A 183 7.66 13.50 19.41
N GLU A 184 7.06 14.32 20.28
CA GLU A 184 6.76 13.95 21.66
C GLU A 184 5.75 12.79 21.72
N ALA A 185 4.70 12.83 20.89
CA ALA A 185 3.73 11.74 20.77
C ALA A 185 4.39 10.46 20.22
N PHE A 186 5.25 10.60 19.21
CA PHE A 186 6.01 9.48 18.65
C PHE A 186 6.98 8.88 19.68
N HIS A 187 7.65 9.71 20.48
CA HIS A 187 8.51 9.27 21.57
C HIS A 187 7.74 8.40 22.58
N ALA A 188 6.57 8.87 23.03
CA ALA A 188 5.71 8.12 23.95
C ALA A 188 5.25 6.78 23.35
N PHE A 189 4.89 6.76 22.07
CA PHE A 189 4.54 5.51 21.38
C PHE A 189 5.70 4.52 21.34
N ARG A 190 6.93 4.96 21.03
CA ARG A 190 8.08 4.05 20.94
C ARG A 190 8.40 3.40 22.28
N GLU A 191 8.37 4.15 23.38
CA GLU A 191 8.56 3.56 24.70
C GLU A 191 7.45 2.57 25.06
N GLU A 192 6.20 2.84 24.64
CA GLU A 192 5.09 1.89 24.81
C GLU A 192 5.32 0.62 23.97
N ALA A 193 5.73 0.78 22.71
CA ALA A 193 5.94 -0.30 21.77
C ALA A 193 7.05 -1.25 22.23
N GLU A 194 8.20 -0.71 22.67
CA GLU A 194 9.31 -1.49 23.20
C GLU A 194 8.89 -2.28 24.44
N ARG A 195 8.25 -1.62 25.43
CA ARG A 195 7.73 -2.27 26.64
C ARG A 195 6.72 -3.38 26.35
N LYS A 196 5.99 -3.27 25.23
CA LYS A 196 4.95 -4.21 24.83
C LYS A 196 5.39 -5.20 23.75
N GLN A 197 6.69 -5.24 23.43
CA GLN A 197 7.26 -6.12 22.39
C GLN A 197 6.54 -5.97 21.04
N PHE A 198 6.09 -4.75 20.74
CA PHE A 198 5.33 -4.41 19.56
C PHE A 198 6.24 -3.82 18.50
N ARG A 199 6.24 -4.42 17.31
CA ARG A 199 7.01 -3.92 16.17
C ARG A 199 6.21 -2.87 15.44
N TYR A 200 6.89 -1.97 14.75
CA TYR A 200 6.22 -0.99 13.91
C TYR A 200 7.04 -0.61 12.69
N PHE A 201 6.37 -0.06 11.69
CA PHE A 201 6.97 0.67 10.58
C PHE A 201 6.48 2.11 10.58
N LEU A 202 7.35 3.03 10.17
CA LEU A 202 7.11 4.47 10.26
C LEU A 202 6.65 5.02 8.92
N GLU A 203 5.45 5.56 8.86
CA GLU A 203 4.97 6.35 7.74
C GLU A 203 5.28 7.82 7.96
N VAL A 204 5.84 8.47 6.93
CA VAL A 204 6.14 9.90 6.96
C VAL A 204 5.41 10.57 5.82
N PHE A 205 4.53 11.49 6.18
CA PHE A 205 3.83 12.33 5.24
C PHE A 205 4.55 13.66 5.03
N ASP A 206 4.41 14.17 3.81
CA ASP A 206 4.64 15.57 3.49
C ASP A 206 3.68 16.47 4.28
N PRO A 207 4.02 17.76 4.48
CA PRO A 207 3.12 18.71 5.10
C PRO A 207 1.72 18.63 4.48
N ASN A 208 0.67 18.54 5.30
CA ASN A 208 -0.70 18.50 4.80
C ASN A 208 -1.29 19.90 4.54
N ILE A 209 -0.59 20.94 4.99
CA ILE A 209 -0.86 22.37 4.72
C ILE A 209 0.35 23.03 4.04
N GLU A 210 0.26 24.33 3.75
CA GLU A 210 1.38 25.12 3.23
C GLU A 210 2.52 25.20 4.26
N SER A 211 3.72 24.79 3.86
CA SER A 211 4.90 24.73 4.74
C SER A 211 5.91 25.86 4.47
N GLY A 212 5.74 26.61 3.39
CA GLY A 212 6.70 27.60 2.91
C GLY A 212 7.95 27.00 2.28
N ILE A 213 8.05 25.66 2.19
CA ILE A 213 9.14 24.97 1.52
C ILE A 213 8.80 24.83 0.03
N PRO A 214 9.68 25.29 -0.89
CA PRO A 214 9.47 25.06 -2.32
C PRO A 214 9.35 23.57 -2.66
N PRO A 215 8.42 23.16 -3.55
CA PRO A 215 8.19 21.75 -3.89
C PRO A 215 9.45 20.97 -4.28
N GLU A 216 10.39 21.61 -4.98
CA GLU A 216 11.65 21.01 -5.41
C GLU A 216 12.65 20.74 -4.27
N LYS A 217 12.43 21.34 -3.09
CA LYS A 217 13.24 21.15 -1.88
C LYS A 217 12.54 20.30 -0.82
N LEU A 218 11.27 19.96 -1.03
CA LEU A 218 10.46 19.30 -0.03
C LEU A 218 11.03 17.94 0.37
N GLY A 219 11.45 17.12 -0.60
CA GLY A 219 11.97 15.81 -0.27
C GLY A 219 13.36 15.84 0.40
N GLU A 220 14.19 16.87 0.17
CA GLU A 220 15.42 17.10 0.96
C GLU A 220 15.07 17.34 2.43
N PHE A 221 14.10 18.22 2.70
CA PHE A 221 13.60 18.47 4.05
C PHE A 221 13.05 17.22 4.72
N ILE A 222 12.25 16.41 4.00
CA ILE A 222 11.67 15.19 4.55
C ILE A 222 12.75 14.15 4.88
N ASN A 223 13.73 13.95 3.99
CA ASN A 223 14.88 13.07 4.25
C ASN A 223 15.62 13.50 5.52
N ASP A 224 15.96 14.78 5.65
CA ASP A 224 16.65 15.31 6.84
C ASP A 224 15.84 15.12 8.12
N GLN A 225 14.52 15.35 8.09
CA GLN A 225 13.65 15.13 9.25
C GLN A 225 13.59 13.67 9.66
N ILE A 226 13.51 12.74 8.70
CA ILE A 226 13.55 11.30 8.98
C ILE A 226 14.86 10.92 9.65
N LEU A 227 15.98 11.27 9.03
CA LEU A 227 17.32 10.90 9.51
C LEU A 227 17.59 11.48 10.90
N ARG A 228 17.31 12.78 11.10
CA ARG A 228 17.44 13.45 12.41
C ARG A 228 16.58 12.78 13.49
N THR A 229 15.35 12.41 13.15
CA THR A 229 14.43 11.77 14.10
C THR A 229 14.89 10.39 14.51
N LEU A 230 15.44 9.60 13.57
CA LEU A 230 15.93 8.26 13.87
C LEU A 230 17.32 8.23 14.50
N ALA A 231 18.12 9.29 14.37
CA ALA A 231 19.49 9.34 14.91
C ALA A 231 19.56 9.17 16.44
N GLY A 232 18.53 9.63 17.17
CA GLY A 232 18.44 9.49 18.62
C GLY A 232 17.83 8.17 19.12
N ILE A 233 17.58 7.22 18.21
CA ILE A 233 16.81 6.00 18.51
C ILE A 233 17.72 4.77 18.36
N ALA A 234 17.93 4.06 19.48
CA ALA A 234 18.64 2.78 19.51
C ALA A 234 17.83 1.68 18.79
N GLU A 235 18.52 0.62 18.35
CA GLU A 235 17.95 -0.45 17.52
C GLU A 235 16.63 -1.04 18.06
N ALA A 236 16.53 -1.27 19.37
CA ALA A 236 15.33 -1.81 20.02
C ALA A 236 14.06 -0.96 19.81
N GLY A 237 14.23 0.35 19.61
CA GLY A 237 13.14 1.30 19.40
C GLY A 237 13.02 1.78 17.95
N ARG A 238 13.78 1.24 16.99
CA ARG A 238 13.73 1.64 15.57
C ARG A 238 12.56 0.96 14.84
N PRO A 239 12.01 1.60 13.78
CA PRO A 239 11.03 0.95 12.92
C PRO A 239 11.68 -0.18 12.11
N ASP A 240 10.88 -1.18 11.74
CA ASP A 240 11.32 -2.27 10.86
C ASP A 240 11.65 -1.78 9.44
N PHE A 241 10.88 -0.81 8.94
CA PHE A 241 11.08 -0.12 7.66
C PHE A 241 10.32 1.22 7.64
N LEU A 242 10.57 2.02 6.60
CA LEU A 242 9.89 3.28 6.33
C LEU A 242 8.81 3.15 5.26
N LYS A 243 7.79 4.00 5.35
CA LYS A 243 6.78 4.20 4.30
C LYS A 243 6.71 5.71 4.00
N ILE A 244 7.31 6.13 2.89
CA ILE A 244 7.49 7.55 2.56
C ILE A 244 6.90 7.90 1.19
N VAL A 245 6.71 9.19 0.96
CA VAL A 245 6.43 9.73 -0.38
C VAL A 245 7.64 9.49 -1.28
N TYR A 246 7.40 9.18 -2.56
CA TYR A 246 8.46 9.09 -3.55
C TYR A 246 8.71 10.47 -4.18
N HIS A 247 9.72 11.19 -3.69
CA HIS A 247 10.14 12.50 -4.24
C HIS A 247 11.09 12.39 -5.45
N GLY A 248 11.12 11.22 -6.10
CA GLY A 248 11.94 10.98 -7.27
C GLY A 248 13.24 10.22 -6.99
N PRO A 249 13.98 9.89 -8.07
CA PRO A 249 15.07 8.92 -8.02
C PRO A 249 16.23 9.36 -7.16
N ARG A 250 16.65 10.63 -7.27
CA ARG A 250 17.78 11.18 -6.53
C ARG A 250 17.57 11.11 -5.02
N LEU A 251 16.39 11.50 -4.56
CA LEU A 251 16.08 11.57 -3.13
C LEU A 251 15.80 10.19 -2.52
N MET A 252 15.25 9.26 -3.32
CA MET A 252 15.15 7.86 -2.93
C MET A 252 16.55 7.22 -2.79
N GLU A 253 17.46 7.47 -3.73
CA GLU A 253 18.85 6.98 -3.63
C GLU A 253 19.57 7.58 -2.42
N GLU A 254 19.40 8.88 -2.16
CA GLU A 254 20.01 9.58 -1.02
C GLU A 254 19.68 8.93 0.32
N ILE A 255 18.39 8.72 0.61
CA ILE A 255 17.98 8.13 1.88
C ILE A 255 18.34 6.64 1.98
N CYS A 256 18.24 5.88 0.87
CA CYS A 256 18.62 4.46 0.85
C CYS A 256 20.11 4.23 1.05
N GLN A 257 20.96 5.18 0.64
CA GLN A 257 22.42 5.08 0.77
C GLN A 257 22.95 5.59 2.12
N TYR A 258 22.19 6.43 2.82
CA TYR A 258 22.63 7.02 4.08
C TYR A 258 22.83 5.98 5.20
N ASP A 259 21.88 5.06 5.38
CA ASP A 259 21.96 3.97 6.35
C ASP A 259 21.52 2.66 5.67
N PRO A 260 22.44 1.73 5.34
CA PRO A 260 22.09 0.49 4.66
C PRO A 260 21.22 -0.46 5.50
N ASN A 261 21.07 -0.21 6.81
CA ASN A 261 20.16 -0.97 7.67
C ASN A 261 18.74 -0.39 7.67
N LEU A 262 18.54 0.82 7.15
CA LEU A 262 17.24 1.46 7.04
C LEU A 262 16.52 1.00 5.77
N ILE A 263 15.54 0.12 5.95
CA ILE A 263 14.74 -0.38 4.83
C ILE A 263 13.73 0.70 4.44
N VAL A 264 13.81 1.20 3.22
CA VAL A 264 12.95 2.26 2.70
C VAL A 264 11.83 1.69 1.84
N GLY A 265 10.63 2.21 2.02
CA GLY A 265 9.42 1.83 1.31
C GLY A 265 8.63 3.04 0.82
N VAL A 266 7.81 2.83 -0.21
CA VAL A 266 6.97 3.89 -0.79
C VAL A 266 5.50 3.71 -0.46
N LEU A 267 4.83 4.83 -0.20
CA LEU A 267 3.37 4.90 -0.09
C LEU A 267 2.73 5.12 -1.46
N GLY A 268 1.53 4.56 -1.64
CA GLY A 268 0.85 4.59 -2.94
C GLY A 268 0.24 5.93 -3.34
N GLY A 269 -0.18 6.78 -2.41
CA GLY A 269 -0.92 8.01 -2.75
C GLY A 269 -2.36 7.74 -3.17
N SER A 270 -2.94 8.62 -3.99
CA SER A 270 -4.28 8.50 -4.57
C SER A 270 -4.41 7.29 -5.51
N ALA A 271 -5.61 7.00 -5.99
CA ALA A 271 -5.81 5.84 -6.88
C ALA A 271 -5.02 6.00 -8.20
N GLY A 272 -5.14 7.15 -8.86
CA GLY A 272 -4.47 7.41 -10.14
C GLY A 272 -4.88 6.43 -11.24
N THR A 273 -4.03 6.29 -12.25
CA THR A 273 -4.12 5.22 -13.27
C THR A 273 -3.48 3.92 -12.76
N THR A 274 -3.75 2.81 -13.45
CA THR A 274 -3.03 1.55 -13.24
C THR A 274 -1.53 1.75 -13.48
N TYR A 275 -1.17 2.52 -14.52
CA TYR A 275 0.22 2.80 -14.82
C TYR A 275 0.93 3.57 -13.71
N ASP A 276 0.28 4.56 -13.07
CA ASP A 276 0.85 5.27 -11.92
C ASP A 276 1.28 4.31 -10.81
N ALA A 277 0.45 3.30 -10.51
CA ALA A 277 0.75 2.33 -9.46
C ALA A 277 1.93 1.42 -9.81
N PHE A 278 1.92 0.89 -11.03
CA PHE A 278 2.91 -0.07 -11.52
C PHE A 278 4.27 0.61 -11.73
N ARG A 279 4.25 1.82 -12.28
CA ARG A 279 5.44 2.63 -12.50
C ARG A 279 6.08 3.07 -11.18
N LEU A 280 5.28 3.50 -10.20
CA LEU A 280 5.79 3.88 -8.87
C LEU A 280 6.55 2.74 -8.20
N LEU A 281 6.01 1.52 -8.22
CA LEU A 281 6.69 0.36 -7.62
C LEU A 281 8.02 0.10 -8.34
N HIS A 282 7.99 0.05 -9.67
CA HIS A 282 9.16 -0.20 -10.49
C HIS A 282 10.27 0.83 -10.25
N ASP A 283 9.94 2.12 -10.32
CA ASP A 283 10.92 3.19 -10.17
C ASP A 283 11.47 3.26 -8.74
N ALA A 284 10.61 3.18 -7.73
CA ALA A 284 11.06 3.17 -6.34
C ALA A 284 12.02 1.99 -6.06
N LYS A 285 11.67 0.78 -6.53
CA LYS A 285 12.53 -0.41 -6.40
C LYS A 285 13.89 -0.20 -7.07
N LYS A 286 13.88 0.33 -8.30
CA LYS A 286 15.09 0.63 -9.07
C LYS A 286 16.04 1.58 -8.31
N HIS A 287 15.49 2.50 -7.54
CA HIS A 287 16.25 3.51 -6.80
C HIS A 287 16.51 3.16 -5.33
N GLY A 288 16.30 1.90 -4.94
CA GLY A 288 16.75 1.37 -3.64
C GLY A 288 15.63 0.99 -2.67
N ALA A 289 14.38 1.39 -2.92
CA ALA A 289 13.27 0.97 -2.08
C ALA A 289 13.10 -0.56 -2.11
N ARG A 290 12.60 -1.13 -1.01
CA ARG A 290 12.36 -2.57 -0.86
C ARG A 290 10.95 -2.91 -0.39
N VAL A 291 10.10 -1.89 -0.26
CA VAL A 291 8.69 -2.04 0.14
C VAL A 291 7.79 -1.18 -0.74
N ALA A 292 6.67 -1.72 -1.19
CA ALA A 292 5.54 -0.93 -1.71
C ALA A 292 4.30 -1.20 -0.85
N LEU A 293 3.71 -0.14 -0.30
CA LEU A 293 2.56 -0.25 0.60
C LEU A 293 1.39 0.60 0.09
N TYR A 294 0.44 -0.07 -0.56
CA TYR A 294 -0.64 0.55 -1.31
C TYR A 294 -1.99 0.31 -0.66
N GLY A 295 -2.78 1.37 -0.49
CA GLY A 295 -4.17 1.28 -0.02
C GLY A 295 -5.15 1.64 -1.13
N ARG A 296 -5.31 2.94 -1.39
CA ARG A 296 -6.27 3.48 -2.37
C ARG A 296 -6.11 2.87 -3.78
N LYS A 297 -4.88 2.63 -4.23
CA LYS A 297 -4.59 2.03 -5.54
C LYS A 297 -5.18 0.62 -5.68
N ILE A 298 -4.91 -0.25 -4.70
CA ILE A 298 -5.48 -1.61 -4.67
C ILE A 298 -6.99 -1.53 -4.40
N ASN A 299 -7.42 -0.78 -3.38
CA ASN A 299 -8.82 -0.75 -2.95
C ASN A 299 -9.78 -0.30 -4.07
N ASN A 300 -9.32 0.59 -4.95
CA ASN A 300 -10.10 1.10 -6.08
C ASN A 300 -9.82 0.40 -7.41
N ALA A 301 -8.97 -0.63 -7.47
CA ALA A 301 -8.82 -1.43 -8.69
C ALA A 301 -10.14 -2.14 -9.03
N GLU A 302 -10.44 -2.28 -10.32
CA GLU A 302 -11.61 -3.02 -10.82
C GLU A 302 -11.53 -4.52 -10.48
N HIS A 303 -10.32 -5.06 -10.34
CA HIS A 303 -10.10 -6.43 -9.89
C HIS A 303 -8.84 -6.54 -9.00
N GLN A 304 -9.03 -6.47 -7.68
CA GLN A 304 -7.93 -6.31 -6.72
C GLN A 304 -6.90 -7.43 -6.75
N LEU A 305 -7.33 -8.70 -6.83
CA LEU A 305 -6.41 -9.84 -6.87
C LEU A 305 -5.52 -9.81 -8.12
N ALA A 306 -6.06 -9.41 -9.27
CA ALA A 306 -5.29 -9.33 -10.51
C ALA A 306 -4.29 -8.17 -10.44
N PHE A 307 -4.73 -7.03 -9.89
CA PHE A 307 -3.86 -5.89 -9.65
C PHE A 307 -2.67 -6.25 -8.74
N ILE A 308 -2.91 -6.98 -7.65
CA ILE A 308 -1.86 -7.49 -6.75
C ILE A 308 -0.93 -8.47 -7.46
N GLU A 309 -1.46 -9.36 -8.30
CA GLU A 309 -0.65 -10.29 -9.08
C GLU A 309 0.35 -9.55 -9.98
N PHE A 310 -0.11 -8.50 -10.67
CA PHE A 310 0.78 -7.68 -11.50
C PHE A 310 1.79 -6.87 -10.68
N LEU A 311 1.43 -6.34 -9.50
CA LEU A 311 2.41 -5.73 -8.60
C LEU A 311 3.51 -6.72 -8.20
N ARG A 312 3.15 -7.98 -7.93
CA ARG A 312 4.12 -9.03 -7.60
C ARG A 312 5.03 -9.36 -8.78
N LEU A 313 4.47 -9.51 -9.98
CA LEU A 313 5.25 -9.78 -11.20
C LEU A 313 6.25 -8.65 -11.53
N ILE A 314 5.86 -7.39 -11.31
CA ILE A 314 6.78 -6.24 -11.46
C ILE A 314 7.85 -6.27 -10.36
N ALA A 315 7.46 -6.53 -9.11
CA ALA A 315 8.40 -6.62 -8.00
C ALA A 315 9.42 -7.75 -8.18
N GLU A 316 9.10 -8.78 -8.97
CA GLU A 316 9.98 -9.91 -9.32
C GLU A 316 10.71 -9.73 -10.66
N ASP A 317 10.64 -8.54 -11.27
CA ASP A 317 11.25 -8.21 -12.57
C ASP A 317 10.79 -9.16 -13.72
N THR A 318 9.59 -9.73 -13.60
CA THR A 318 9.05 -10.65 -14.62
C THR A 318 8.45 -9.88 -15.81
N ILE A 319 7.82 -8.73 -15.55
CA ILE A 319 7.20 -7.86 -16.55
C ILE A 319 7.46 -6.38 -16.22
N GLY A 320 7.42 -5.53 -17.24
CA GLY A 320 7.49 -4.07 -17.07
C GLY A 320 6.12 -3.45 -16.74
N PRO A 321 6.08 -2.19 -16.25
CA PRO A 321 4.84 -1.50 -15.93
C PRO A 321 3.85 -1.38 -17.10
N GLU A 322 4.34 -1.03 -18.30
CA GLU A 322 3.50 -0.87 -19.50
C GLU A 322 2.86 -2.21 -19.91
N GLU A 323 3.68 -3.28 -19.95
CA GLU A 323 3.21 -4.65 -20.24
C GLU A 323 2.17 -5.10 -19.19
N ALA A 324 2.40 -4.78 -17.93
CA ALA A 324 1.47 -5.09 -16.84
C ALA A 324 0.12 -4.39 -17.00
N VAL A 325 0.07 -3.13 -17.46
CA VAL A 325 -1.20 -2.44 -17.75
C VAL A 325 -1.95 -3.14 -18.88
N HIS A 326 -1.27 -3.44 -19.99
CA HIS A 326 -1.88 -4.20 -21.08
C HIS A 326 -2.43 -5.54 -20.61
N ALA A 327 -1.67 -6.26 -19.80
CA ALA A 327 -2.07 -7.54 -19.26
C ALA A 327 -3.26 -7.44 -18.29
N TYR A 328 -3.29 -6.41 -17.45
CA TYR A 328 -4.40 -6.13 -16.57
C TYR A 328 -5.69 -5.86 -17.35
N HIS A 329 -5.65 -5.03 -18.41
CA HIS A 329 -6.79 -4.82 -19.31
C HIS A 329 -7.24 -6.12 -20.00
N GLY A 330 -6.30 -6.98 -20.39
CA GLY A 330 -6.60 -8.31 -20.92
C GLY A 330 -7.34 -9.21 -19.91
N VAL A 331 -6.96 -9.16 -18.63
CA VAL A 331 -7.67 -9.87 -17.55
C VAL A 331 -9.07 -9.28 -17.35
N LEU A 332 -9.23 -7.96 -17.34
CA LEU A 332 -10.53 -7.31 -17.23
C LEU A 332 -11.46 -7.74 -18.37
N GLN A 333 -10.96 -7.70 -19.62
CA GLN A 333 -11.69 -8.17 -20.79
C GLN A 333 -12.08 -9.65 -20.66
N GLY A 334 -11.14 -10.50 -20.24
CA GLY A 334 -11.37 -11.93 -20.04
C GLY A 334 -12.42 -12.25 -18.99
N LYS A 335 -12.63 -11.35 -18.02
CA LYS A 335 -13.65 -11.43 -16.97
C LYS A 335 -14.93 -10.65 -17.28
N GLY A 336 -15.02 -10.00 -18.44
CA GLY A 336 -16.16 -9.15 -18.80
C GLY A 336 -16.31 -7.90 -17.93
N ILE A 337 -15.23 -7.42 -17.33
CA ILE A 337 -15.21 -6.22 -16.49
C ILE A 337 -14.88 -5.02 -17.37
N THR A 338 -15.73 -4.00 -17.37
CA THR A 338 -15.47 -2.74 -18.09
C THR A 338 -14.42 -1.91 -17.34
N PRO A 339 -13.26 -1.61 -17.96
CA PRO A 339 -12.26 -0.74 -17.37
C PRO A 339 -12.81 0.67 -17.11
N LYS A 340 -12.31 1.35 -16.06
CA LYS A 340 -12.71 2.74 -15.75
C LYS A 340 -12.17 3.75 -16.76
N LEU A 341 -10.97 3.49 -17.27
CA LEU A 341 -10.26 4.32 -18.23
C LEU A 341 -10.03 3.51 -19.50
N SER A 342 -9.93 4.18 -20.65
CA SER A 342 -9.41 3.50 -21.84
C SER A 342 -7.97 3.05 -21.59
N LEU A 343 -7.49 2.04 -22.32
CA LEU A 343 -6.12 1.58 -22.21
C LEU A 343 -5.10 2.72 -22.42
N GLU A 344 -5.35 3.59 -23.38
CA GLU A 344 -4.49 4.74 -23.68
C GLU A 344 -4.41 5.71 -22.50
N GLN A 345 -5.56 6.00 -21.87
CA GLN A 345 -5.62 6.87 -20.69
C GLN A 345 -5.00 6.21 -19.47
N ASP A 346 -5.16 4.90 -19.32
CA ASP A 346 -4.65 4.15 -18.16
C ASP A 346 -3.13 3.92 -18.23
N LEU A 347 -2.52 4.15 -19.40
CA LEU A 347 -1.07 4.21 -19.64
C LEU A 347 -0.45 5.60 -19.41
N GLU A 348 -1.27 6.61 -19.08
CA GLU A 348 -0.76 7.95 -18.78
C GLU A 348 -0.30 8.06 -17.32
N LEU A 349 0.75 8.86 -17.11
CA LEU A 349 1.13 9.30 -15.77
C LEU A 349 0.27 10.50 -15.37
N THR A 350 -0.30 10.45 -14.17
CA THR A 350 -1.12 11.53 -13.63
C THR A 350 -0.51 12.11 -12.35
N GLU A 351 -0.81 13.36 -12.05
CA GLU A 351 -0.38 13.99 -10.80
C GLU A 351 -1.01 13.24 -9.61
N GLN A 352 -0.16 12.63 -8.78
CA GLN A 352 -0.60 11.85 -7.62
C GLN A 352 -0.69 12.77 -6.41
N SER A 353 -1.84 12.75 -5.72
CA SER A 353 -1.92 13.33 -4.40
C SER A 353 -1.46 12.34 -3.35
N MET A 354 -0.53 12.78 -2.51
CA MET A 354 -0.05 12.03 -1.36
C MET A 354 -0.82 12.37 -0.09
N ARG A 355 -1.72 13.37 -0.14
CA ARG A 355 -2.60 13.79 0.95
C ARG A 355 -3.94 13.05 0.89
N TYR A 356 -4.68 13.10 1.99
CA TYR A 356 -6.07 12.63 2.03
C TYR A 356 -7.06 13.66 1.48
N SER A 357 -6.68 14.94 1.43
CA SER A 357 -7.53 16.08 1.03
C SER A 357 -7.89 16.12 -0.44
N ASP A 358 -7.05 15.57 -1.32
CA ASP A 358 -7.16 15.86 -2.76
C ASP A 358 -7.89 14.76 -3.53
N THR A 359 -8.97 14.23 -2.94
CA THR A 359 -9.87 13.33 -3.68
C THR A 359 -10.62 14.04 -4.82
N ASP A 360 -10.56 15.39 -4.88
CA ASP A 360 -11.13 16.25 -5.93
C ASP A 360 -10.07 17.16 -6.59
N GLY A 361 -9.19 16.57 -7.41
CA GLY A 361 -8.60 17.21 -8.59
C GLY A 361 -8.04 18.64 -8.48
N LYS A 362 -7.20 18.94 -7.48
CA LYS A 362 -6.30 20.11 -7.51
C LYS A 362 -4.89 19.73 -7.04
N PRO A 363 -3.83 20.32 -7.62
CA PRO A 363 -2.54 19.66 -7.76
C PRO A 363 -1.65 19.83 -6.53
N SER A 364 -0.83 18.82 -6.23
CA SER A 364 0.42 18.99 -5.46
C SER A 364 1.58 18.23 -6.12
N VAL A 365 2.71 18.94 -6.19
CA VAL A 365 4.05 18.64 -6.72
C VAL A 365 4.14 18.11 -8.17
N ALA A 366 4.50 19.02 -9.08
CA ALA A 366 4.82 18.70 -10.47
C ALA A 366 6.25 18.17 -10.61
N ILE A 367 6.43 16.97 -11.16
CA ILE A 367 7.72 16.56 -11.74
C ILE A 367 7.77 17.09 -13.17
N ARG A 368 8.25 18.33 -13.35
CA ARG A 368 8.50 18.90 -14.69
C ARG A 368 9.90 18.51 -15.18
N ASN A 369 9.96 18.05 -16.43
CA ASN A 369 11.12 17.61 -17.23
C ASN A 369 11.44 16.11 -17.18
N ASN A 370 10.70 15.30 -17.96
CA ASN A 370 11.09 13.93 -18.29
C ASN A 370 11.82 13.90 -19.67
N PRO A 371 13.15 13.74 -19.71
CA PRO A 371 13.93 13.75 -20.95
C PRO A 371 13.84 12.45 -21.79
N LEU A 372 12.97 11.49 -21.44
CA LEU A 372 12.94 10.16 -22.07
C LEU A 372 11.66 9.80 -22.83
N ALA A 373 10.75 10.76 -23.06
CA ALA A 373 9.57 10.51 -23.91
C ALA A 373 10.00 10.35 -25.39
N LYS A 374 10.16 9.09 -25.86
CA LYS A 374 10.31 8.79 -27.29
C LYS A 374 9.20 7.85 -27.78
N SER A 375 8.38 8.44 -28.67
CA SER A 375 7.69 7.90 -29.86
C SER A 375 7.27 6.42 -29.93
N LYS A 376 5.95 6.26 -30.14
CA LYS A 376 5.14 5.09 -30.51
C LYS A 376 5.82 4.04 -31.42
N LEU A 377 5.57 2.77 -31.13
CA LEU A 377 5.67 1.66 -32.08
C LEU A 377 4.33 0.92 -32.20
N GLN A 378 4.05 0.50 -33.44
CA GLN A 378 2.78 -0.04 -33.95
C GLN A 378 2.45 -1.44 -33.43
N SER A 379 1.13 -1.70 -33.36
CA SER A 379 0.51 -2.97 -33.02
C SER A 379 0.76 -4.07 -34.05
N SER A 380 0.90 -5.32 -33.58
CA SER A 380 0.93 -6.51 -34.44
C SER A 380 -0.08 -7.57 -33.99
N GLN A 381 -0.51 -8.36 -34.99
CA GLN A 381 -1.66 -9.27 -35.11
C GLN A 381 -1.53 -10.60 -34.31
N PRO A 382 -2.59 -11.45 -34.24
CA PRO A 382 -2.78 -12.43 -33.14
C PRO A 382 -1.90 -13.68 -33.25
N VAL A 383 -1.35 -14.13 -32.12
CA VAL A 383 -0.35 -15.21 -32.03
C VAL A 383 -0.94 -16.55 -31.56
N SER A 384 -0.47 -17.62 -32.23
CA SER A 384 -0.57 -19.07 -31.98
C SER A 384 -0.27 -19.55 -30.54
N PRO A 385 -0.53 -20.84 -30.19
CA PRO A 385 -0.34 -21.38 -28.84
C PRO A 385 1.08 -21.18 -28.28
N TRP A 386 1.17 -21.02 -26.95
CA TRP A 386 2.42 -20.71 -26.23
C TRP A 386 3.33 -21.95 -26.08
N PRO A 387 4.66 -21.77 -26.12
CA PRO A 387 5.64 -22.86 -25.99
C PRO A 387 5.63 -23.51 -24.59
N ILE A 388 5.85 -24.83 -24.56
CA ILE A 388 5.81 -25.70 -23.37
C ILE A 388 7.11 -26.51 -23.32
N LYS A 389 7.70 -26.68 -22.13
CA LYS A 389 8.87 -27.54 -21.87
C LYS A 389 8.49 -29.01 -22.03
N SER A 390 9.49 -29.88 -22.20
CA SER A 390 9.30 -31.34 -22.19
C SER A 390 8.62 -31.88 -20.92
N SER A 391 8.65 -31.12 -19.83
CA SER A 391 7.97 -31.43 -18.57
C SER A 391 6.47 -31.09 -18.56
N GLY A 392 5.91 -30.55 -19.64
CA GLY A 392 4.52 -30.08 -19.70
C GLY A 392 4.29 -28.71 -19.04
N ALA A 393 5.32 -28.08 -18.48
CA ALA A 393 5.26 -26.73 -17.90
C ALA A 393 5.47 -25.65 -18.98
N PRO A 394 4.83 -24.47 -18.87
CA PRO A 394 5.09 -23.34 -19.78
C PRO A 394 6.57 -22.95 -19.84
N ASP A 395 7.07 -22.65 -21.03
CA ASP A 395 8.44 -22.19 -21.22
C ASP A 395 8.54 -20.66 -21.34
N PHE A 396 8.38 -19.96 -20.22
CA PHE A 396 8.40 -18.48 -20.15
C PHE A 396 9.63 -17.82 -20.76
N ALA A 397 10.78 -18.51 -20.75
CA ALA A 397 12.02 -17.98 -21.32
C ALA A 397 11.93 -17.83 -22.85
N SER A 398 11.11 -18.66 -23.50
CA SER A 398 10.91 -18.68 -24.95
C SER A 398 9.65 -17.92 -25.43
N MET A 399 8.78 -17.51 -24.51
CA MET A 399 7.53 -16.83 -24.83
C MET A 399 7.76 -15.36 -25.22
N SER A 400 7.07 -14.91 -26.28
CA SER A 400 6.85 -13.47 -26.52
C SER A 400 5.92 -12.86 -25.47
N ALA A 401 5.87 -11.53 -25.39
CA ALA A 401 4.94 -10.82 -24.51
C ALA A 401 3.48 -11.24 -24.75
N ASP A 402 3.06 -11.35 -26.02
CA ASP A 402 1.70 -11.80 -26.38
C ASP A 402 1.42 -13.25 -25.95
N GLN A 403 2.43 -14.13 -26.00
CA GLN A 403 2.29 -15.52 -25.57
C GLN A 403 2.21 -15.65 -24.04
N ARG A 404 2.97 -14.83 -23.31
CA ARG A 404 2.86 -14.75 -21.83
C ARG A 404 1.48 -14.24 -21.44
N LEU A 405 1.01 -13.18 -22.08
CA LEU A 405 -0.33 -12.64 -21.88
C LEU A 405 -1.41 -13.71 -22.12
N ALA A 406 -1.32 -14.45 -23.23
CA ALA A 406 -2.26 -15.52 -23.55
C ALA A 406 -2.23 -16.66 -22.52
N TYR A 407 -1.04 -17.10 -22.08
CA TYR A 407 -0.88 -18.14 -21.05
C TYR A 407 -1.50 -17.72 -19.71
N HIS A 408 -1.15 -16.54 -19.21
CA HIS A 408 -1.67 -16.05 -17.93
C HIS A 408 -3.18 -15.80 -17.99
N THR A 409 -3.70 -15.29 -19.11
CA THR A 409 -5.15 -15.14 -19.34
C THR A 409 -5.88 -16.49 -19.31
N ALA A 410 -5.31 -17.54 -19.92
CA ALA A 410 -5.94 -18.87 -19.95
C ALA A 410 -5.94 -19.55 -18.58
N ARG A 411 -4.86 -19.40 -17.79
CA ARG A 411 -4.77 -19.95 -16.43
C ARG A 411 -5.84 -19.36 -15.49
N LEU A 412 -6.16 -18.08 -15.64
CA LEU A 412 -7.08 -17.34 -14.76
C LEU A 412 -8.58 -17.52 -15.10
N LYS A 413 -8.89 -18.29 -16.16
CA LYS A 413 -10.25 -18.71 -16.52
C LYS A 413 -10.65 -20.06 -15.91
N GLN A 414 -9.70 -20.78 -15.32
CA GLN A 414 -9.93 -21.93 -14.44
C GLN A 414 -10.02 -21.41 -13.01
#